data_AF-A0A8B7QRL6-F1
#
_entry.id   AF-A0A8B7QRL6-F1
#
_cell.length_a   1.000
_cell.length_b   1.000
_cell.length_c   1.000
_cell.angle_alpha   90.00
_cell.angle_beta   90.00
_cell.angle_gamma   90.00
#
_symmetry.space_group_name_H-M   'P 1'
#
loop_
_entity.id
_entity.type
_entity.pdbx_description
1 polymer ?
#
loop_
_entity_poly.entity_id
_entity_poly.type
_entity_poly.pdbx_seq_one_letter_code
_entity_poly.pdbx_strand_id
1 'polypeptide(L)'
;MSCILNSLLPLGLVLLVCGAQGLFLPNVTHLERLLSKYQQDEPHSRGRRAIPRSDKEEIVMLHNKLRGQVYPPASNMEYMTWDEELAKSAAAWAHECIWEHGPTSLLVSIGQNLAVHWGRYRSPGFHVQSWYDEVKDYTYPYPHECNPWCPERCSGAMCTHYTQIVWATTNKVGCAVNTCRRMNVWGDVWENAVYLVCNYSPKGNWIGEAPYRTGRPCSECPPSYGGSCKNNLCYREETYNQKPETDEMNEVETAPVPEEKHVWVQPRVIKPVKPKKTSAVKYMTQVVRCDTKMKDKCKGSTCNRYQCPAGCLNNKAKIFGTLFYESPSHKCSVFSRVHCPAHCKDEPSYWAPVFGSNIYADTSSICKTAVHAGVIGNESGGYVDVMPVDKKKTYVGSLRNGVQSESLRTPQDGKAFRIFAVRQ
;
A
#
# COMPACT_ATOMS: atom_id res chain seq x y z
N MET A 1 7.75 -91.45 -1.90
CA MET A 1 8.20 -90.80 -3.15
C MET A 1 8.77 -89.44 -2.80
N SER A 2 9.98 -89.20 -3.29
CA SER A 2 10.91 -88.13 -2.98
C SER A 2 10.58 -86.78 -3.64
N CYS A 3 10.81 -85.69 -2.90
CA CYS A 3 11.74 -84.59 -3.20
C CYS A 3 11.80 -83.86 -4.58
N ILE A 4 11.95 -82.53 -4.46
CA ILE A 4 12.94 -81.64 -5.13
C ILE A 4 12.53 -80.78 -6.35
N LEU A 5 12.85 -79.48 -6.20
CA LEU A 5 13.18 -78.42 -7.16
C LEU A 5 13.74 -78.91 -8.51
N ASN A 6 13.40 -78.23 -9.62
CA ASN A 6 14.43 -77.81 -10.58
C ASN A 6 13.96 -76.73 -11.57
N SER A 7 14.80 -75.71 -11.68
CA SER A 7 14.97 -74.73 -12.75
C SER A 7 15.32 -75.34 -14.10
N LEU A 8 15.05 -74.64 -15.21
CA LEU A 8 15.83 -74.71 -16.47
C LEU A 8 15.54 -73.51 -17.40
N LEU A 9 16.57 -72.70 -17.63
CA LEU A 9 16.79 -71.87 -18.82
C LEU A 9 17.64 -72.69 -19.82
N PRO A 10 17.60 -72.39 -21.12
CA PRO A 10 18.85 -72.40 -21.89
C PRO A 10 19.05 -71.18 -22.81
N LEU A 11 20.22 -70.55 -22.60
CA LEU A 11 21.26 -70.11 -23.56
C LEU A 11 20.92 -69.88 -25.05
N GLY A 12 21.37 -68.73 -25.58
CA GLY A 12 21.60 -68.50 -27.02
C GLY A 12 21.89 -67.06 -27.43
N LEU A 13 23.05 -66.52 -27.01
CA LEU A 13 23.62 -65.24 -27.45
C LEU A 13 24.35 -65.42 -28.81
N VAL A 14 24.56 -64.33 -29.59
CA VAL A 14 25.74 -64.03 -30.48
C VAL A 14 25.42 -63.65 -31.97
N LEU A 15 25.56 -62.32 -32.23
CA LEU A 15 26.15 -61.61 -33.41
C LEU A 15 25.47 -61.72 -34.81
N LEU A 16 25.45 -60.75 -35.75
CA LEU A 16 25.75 -59.31 -35.89
C LEU A 16 25.38 -58.90 -37.34
N VAL A 17 25.25 -57.59 -37.59
CA VAL A 17 25.51 -56.82 -38.83
C VAL A 17 24.32 -56.30 -39.70
N CYS A 18 24.26 -54.96 -39.70
CA CYS A 18 23.85 -53.96 -40.70
C CYS A 18 22.38 -53.63 -41.01
N GLY A 19 22.05 -52.37 -40.73
CA GLY A 19 20.96 -51.63 -41.38
C GLY A 19 20.54 -50.36 -40.64
N ALA A 20 21.49 -49.48 -40.30
CA ALA A 20 21.18 -48.18 -39.68
C ALA A 20 20.62 -47.17 -40.71
N GLN A 21 19.44 -46.62 -40.44
CA GLN A 21 19.11 -45.22 -40.73
C GLN A 21 18.40 -44.64 -39.51
N GLY A 22 19.02 -43.62 -38.93
CA GLY A 22 18.66 -43.04 -37.65
C GLY A 22 17.61 -41.94 -37.74
N LEU A 23 16.91 -41.76 -36.62
CA LEU A 23 16.38 -40.47 -36.18
C LEU A 23 16.95 -40.22 -34.77
N PHE A 24 18.04 -39.46 -34.73
CA PHE A 24 18.60 -38.92 -33.49
C PHE A 24 17.69 -37.80 -32.97
N LEU A 25 17.02 -38.03 -31.84
CA LEU A 25 16.54 -36.95 -30.99
C LEU A 25 17.66 -36.61 -29.98
N PRO A 26 18.06 -35.33 -29.83
CA PRO A 26 19.19 -34.99 -28.97
C PRO A 26 18.82 -34.95 -27.48
N ASN A 27 19.67 -35.57 -26.67
CA ASN A 27 20.02 -35.28 -25.27
C ASN A 27 18.90 -35.07 -24.22
N VAL A 28 18.45 -36.19 -23.64
CA VAL A 28 17.63 -36.27 -22.41
C VAL A 28 18.43 -35.92 -21.13
N THR A 29 19.71 -35.58 -21.24
CA THR A 29 20.56 -35.24 -20.09
C THR A 29 20.27 -33.85 -19.50
N HIS A 30 19.68 -32.93 -20.26
CA HIS A 30 19.39 -31.57 -19.78
C HIS A 30 18.13 -31.51 -18.92
N LEU A 31 17.11 -32.31 -19.23
CA LEU A 31 15.87 -32.37 -18.47
C LEU A 31 16.07 -33.08 -17.12
N GLU A 32 16.87 -34.15 -17.09
CA GLU A 32 17.25 -34.82 -15.83
C GLU A 32 18.12 -33.93 -14.93
N ARG A 33 19.01 -33.09 -15.51
CA ARG A 33 19.74 -32.05 -14.76
C ARG A 33 18.85 -30.93 -14.24
N LEU A 34 17.78 -30.60 -14.95
CA LEU A 34 16.79 -29.61 -14.52
C LEU A 34 15.89 -30.16 -13.41
N LEU A 35 15.54 -31.45 -13.46
CA LEU A 35 14.71 -32.12 -12.47
C LEU A 35 15.47 -32.51 -11.19
N SER A 36 16.78 -32.80 -11.26
CA SER A 36 17.59 -33.10 -10.08
C SER A 36 17.72 -31.90 -9.12
N LYS A 37 17.57 -30.67 -9.62
CA LYS A 37 17.48 -29.45 -8.80
C LYS A 37 16.19 -29.35 -7.97
N TYR A 38 15.17 -30.15 -8.26
CA TYR A 38 13.89 -30.16 -7.54
C TYR A 38 13.74 -31.35 -6.59
N GLN A 39 14.74 -32.23 -6.48
CA GLN A 39 14.60 -33.52 -5.79
C GLN A 39 15.52 -33.69 -4.57
N GLN A 40 16.20 -32.62 -4.16
CA GLN A 40 16.91 -32.58 -2.87
C GLN A 40 16.50 -31.31 -2.13
N ASP A 41 15.59 -31.45 -1.18
CA ASP A 41 15.43 -30.50 -0.08
C ASP A 41 14.80 -31.25 1.12
N GLU A 42 15.65 -31.91 1.91
CA GLU A 42 15.38 -32.18 3.32
C GLU A 42 15.58 -30.88 4.14
N PRO A 43 14.89 -30.72 5.29
CA PRO A 43 14.49 -29.41 5.80
C PRO A 43 15.61 -28.72 6.58
N HIS A 44 16.42 -27.92 5.88
CA HIS A 44 17.30 -26.93 6.51
C HIS A 44 16.59 -25.56 6.60
N SER A 45 16.54 -25.04 7.84
CA SER A 45 16.12 -23.69 8.28
C SER A 45 15.84 -22.69 7.15
N ARG A 46 14.54 -22.40 6.90
CA ARG A 46 14.07 -21.50 5.83
C ARG A 46 14.63 -20.09 5.99
N GLY A 47 15.68 -19.78 5.24
CA GLY A 47 16.05 -18.41 4.92
C GLY A 47 14.88 -17.68 4.25
N ARG A 48 14.77 -16.38 4.53
CA ARG A 48 13.75 -15.46 3.97
C ARG A 48 13.71 -15.61 2.44
N ARG A 49 12.68 -16.27 1.90
CA ARG A 49 12.56 -16.42 0.44
C ARG A 49 12.17 -15.05 -0.13
N ALA A 50 13.11 -14.38 -0.78
CA ALA A 50 12.84 -13.17 -1.53
C ALA A 50 11.75 -13.45 -2.59
N ILE A 51 10.88 -12.48 -2.85
CA ILE A 51 9.87 -12.59 -3.89
C ILE A 51 10.55 -12.91 -5.24
N PRO A 52 10.12 -13.96 -5.98
CA PRO A 52 10.75 -14.35 -7.23
C PRO A 52 10.78 -13.22 -8.26
N ARG A 53 11.80 -13.21 -9.12
CA ARG A 53 11.92 -12.19 -10.19
C ARG A 53 10.69 -12.16 -11.10
N SER A 54 10.15 -13.33 -11.45
CA SER A 54 8.91 -13.46 -12.23
C SER A 54 7.73 -12.73 -11.60
N ASP A 55 7.61 -12.81 -10.28
CA ASP A 55 6.51 -12.22 -9.52
C ASP A 55 6.69 -10.71 -9.43
N LYS A 56 7.94 -10.23 -9.25
CA LYS A 56 8.26 -8.79 -9.34
C LYS A 56 7.85 -8.20 -10.69
N GLU A 57 8.23 -8.89 -11.76
CA GLU A 57 7.92 -8.49 -13.14
C GLU A 57 6.40 -8.52 -13.39
N GLU A 58 5.70 -9.57 -12.95
CA GLU A 58 4.24 -9.68 -13.05
C GLU A 58 3.54 -8.50 -12.33
N ILE A 59 3.94 -8.20 -11.09
CA ILE A 59 3.37 -7.11 -10.30
C ILE A 59 3.52 -5.78 -11.04
N VAL A 60 4.74 -5.41 -11.45
CA VAL A 60 5.00 -4.13 -12.11
C VAL A 60 4.30 -4.04 -13.46
N MET A 61 4.35 -5.12 -14.25
CA MET A 61 3.67 -5.19 -15.54
C MET A 61 2.16 -5.00 -15.37
N LEU A 62 1.54 -5.68 -14.42
CA LEU A 62 0.10 -5.59 -14.21
C LEU A 62 -0.31 -4.20 -13.69
N HIS A 63 0.43 -3.62 -12.73
CA HIS A 63 0.18 -2.24 -12.28
C HIS A 63 0.19 -1.27 -13.46
N ASN A 64 1.24 -1.30 -14.29
CA ASN A 64 1.36 -0.40 -15.42
C ASN A 64 0.28 -0.64 -16.48
N LYS A 65 -0.05 -1.90 -16.78
CA LYS A 65 -1.15 -2.23 -17.69
C LYS A 65 -2.47 -1.61 -17.22
N LEU A 66 -2.82 -1.81 -15.95
CA LEU A 66 -4.05 -1.31 -15.35
C LEU A 66 -4.09 0.22 -15.27
N ARG A 67 -2.97 0.85 -14.92
CA ARG A 67 -2.81 2.32 -14.89
C ARG A 67 -3.00 2.96 -16.27
N GLY A 68 -2.55 2.31 -17.34
CA GLY A 68 -2.72 2.79 -18.72
C GLY A 68 -4.13 2.60 -19.29
N GLN A 69 -5.01 1.89 -18.57
CA GLN A 69 -6.36 1.51 -19.01
C GLN A 69 -7.50 2.13 -18.18
N VAL A 70 -7.17 3.07 -17.29
CA VAL A 70 -8.17 3.72 -16.42
C VAL A 70 -9.21 4.52 -17.21
N TYR A 71 -10.42 4.59 -16.65
CA TYR A 71 -11.48 5.44 -17.13
C TYR A 71 -12.03 6.31 -15.99
N PRO A 72 -12.18 7.64 -16.18
CA PRO A 72 -11.78 8.42 -17.35
C PRO A 72 -10.26 8.37 -17.62
N PRO A 73 -9.79 8.63 -18.86
CA PRO A 73 -8.36 8.59 -19.17
C PRO A 73 -7.55 9.60 -18.36
N ALA A 74 -6.35 9.21 -17.96
CA ALA A 74 -5.46 10.02 -17.14
C ALA A 74 -4.45 10.82 -17.97
N SER A 75 -4.34 12.13 -17.74
CA SER A 75 -3.37 12.99 -18.43
C SER A 75 -1.95 12.94 -17.86
N ASN A 76 -1.81 12.53 -16.60
CA ASN A 76 -0.57 12.65 -15.83
C ASN A 76 -0.09 11.34 -15.17
N MET A 77 -0.53 10.18 -15.67
CA MET A 77 -0.24 8.88 -15.05
C MET A 77 1.23 8.48 -15.24
N GLU A 78 2.01 8.42 -14.16
CA GLU A 78 3.43 8.05 -14.24
C GLU A 78 3.64 6.55 -14.41
N TYR A 79 4.69 6.16 -15.14
CA TYR A 79 5.14 4.78 -15.21
C TYR A 79 5.71 4.32 -13.86
N MET A 80 5.30 3.15 -13.40
CA MET A 80 5.71 2.56 -12.12
C MET A 80 6.89 1.61 -12.29
N THR A 81 7.88 1.69 -11.41
CA THR A 81 9.05 0.79 -11.36
C THR A 81 9.12 0.04 -10.02
N TRP A 82 9.91 -1.03 -9.99
CA TRP A 82 10.19 -1.76 -8.75
C TRP A 82 11.18 -0.99 -7.87
N ASP A 83 10.97 -0.99 -6.56
CA ASP A 83 11.89 -0.44 -5.57
C ASP A 83 12.23 -1.48 -4.50
N GLU A 84 13.52 -1.82 -4.41
CA GLU A 84 14.00 -2.88 -3.50
C GLU A 84 13.92 -2.47 -2.02
N GLU A 85 14.00 -1.18 -1.69
CA GLU A 85 13.86 -0.73 -0.31
C GLU A 85 12.40 -0.81 0.16
N LEU A 86 11.45 -0.46 -0.71
CA LEU A 86 10.03 -0.71 -0.46
C LEU A 86 9.75 -2.21 -0.27
N ALA A 87 10.37 -3.07 -1.09
CA ALA A 87 10.21 -4.52 -1.00
C ALA A 87 10.80 -5.10 0.29
N LYS A 88 11.99 -4.66 0.72
CA LYS A 88 12.59 -5.02 2.01
C LYS A 88 11.70 -4.62 3.18
N SER A 89 11.17 -3.39 3.14
CA SER A 89 10.23 -2.92 4.16
C SER A 89 8.93 -3.75 4.18
N ALA A 90 8.39 -4.07 3.00
CA ALA A 90 7.21 -4.94 2.89
C ALA A 90 7.48 -6.34 3.43
N ALA A 91 8.68 -6.90 3.19
CA ALA A 91 9.08 -8.20 3.71
C ALA A 91 9.21 -8.21 5.24
N ALA A 92 9.78 -7.14 5.81
CA ALA A 92 9.84 -6.98 7.26
C ALA A 92 8.43 -6.96 7.87
N TRP A 93 7.49 -6.24 7.27
CA TRP A 93 6.11 -6.19 7.75
C TRP A 93 5.34 -7.51 7.56
N ALA A 94 5.49 -8.16 6.40
CA ALA A 94 4.84 -9.44 6.11
C ALA A 94 5.28 -10.55 7.08
N HIS A 95 6.52 -10.45 7.61
CA HIS A 95 7.06 -11.39 8.59
C HIS A 95 6.36 -11.33 9.94
N GLU A 96 5.82 -10.16 10.32
CA GLU A 96 5.10 -9.99 11.60
C GLU A 96 3.80 -10.79 11.65
N CYS A 97 3.25 -11.19 10.49
CA CYS A 97 2.00 -11.95 10.42
C CYS A 97 0.85 -11.29 11.17
N ILE A 98 0.77 -9.97 11.06
CA ILE A 98 -0.29 -9.13 11.60
C ILE A 98 -1.12 -8.64 10.41
N TRP A 99 -2.42 -8.94 10.40
CA TRP A 99 -3.36 -8.48 9.38
C TRP A 99 -3.75 -7.01 9.59
N GLU A 100 -2.74 -6.14 9.59
CA GLU A 100 -2.89 -4.70 9.78
C GLU A 100 -1.87 -3.92 8.96
N HIS A 101 -2.15 -2.64 8.71
CA HIS A 101 -1.18 -1.77 8.04
C HIS A 101 -0.03 -1.40 8.96
N GLY A 102 1.19 -1.33 8.42
CA GLY A 102 2.35 -0.88 9.18
C GLY A 102 3.70 -1.03 8.46
N PRO A 103 4.82 -0.70 9.14
CA PRO A 103 4.86 -0.09 10.47
C PRO A 103 4.35 1.37 10.43
N THR A 104 3.70 1.81 11.50
CA THR A 104 3.03 3.13 11.59
C THR A 104 3.93 4.30 11.20
N SER A 105 5.22 4.23 11.57
CA SER A 105 6.21 5.26 11.28
C SER A 105 6.46 5.47 9.79
N LEU A 106 6.22 4.46 8.96
CA LEU A 106 6.38 4.54 7.50
C LEU A 106 5.07 4.94 6.81
N LEU A 107 3.91 4.58 7.36
CA LEU A 107 2.61 4.85 6.73
C LEU A 107 2.30 6.35 6.51
N VAL A 108 3.03 7.24 7.18
CA VAL A 108 2.95 8.69 6.95
C VAL A 108 3.52 9.11 5.60
N SER A 109 4.50 8.37 5.05
CA SER A 109 5.25 8.73 3.85
C SER A 109 5.06 7.75 2.69
N ILE A 110 4.61 6.51 2.96
CA ILE A 110 4.33 5.49 1.95
C ILE A 110 2.85 5.10 1.91
N GLY A 111 2.42 4.61 0.75
CA GLY A 111 1.17 3.85 0.60
C GLY A 111 1.39 2.37 0.90
N GLN A 112 0.33 1.64 1.24
CA GLN A 112 0.40 0.20 1.45
C GLN A 112 -0.93 -0.49 1.09
N ASN A 113 -0.87 -1.54 0.28
CA ASN A 113 -1.98 -2.46 0.05
C ASN A 113 -1.63 -3.83 0.63
N LEU A 114 -2.64 -4.48 1.21
CA LEU A 114 -2.54 -5.77 1.87
C LEU A 114 -3.51 -6.76 1.22
N ALA A 115 -3.08 -8.00 1.07
CA ALA A 115 -3.94 -9.08 0.62
C ALA A 115 -3.61 -10.36 1.38
N VAL A 116 -4.63 -11.15 1.66
CA VAL A 116 -4.49 -12.44 2.34
C VAL A 116 -5.36 -13.46 1.64
N HIS A 117 -4.84 -14.68 1.51
CA HIS A 117 -5.63 -15.83 1.11
C HIS A 117 -5.15 -17.08 1.82
N TRP A 118 -5.95 -18.14 1.75
CA TRP A 118 -5.59 -19.48 2.21
C TRP A 118 -5.79 -20.51 1.09
N GLY A 119 -5.33 -21.74 1.31
CA GLY A 119 -5.58 -22.86 0.41
C GLY A 119 -4.71 -22.81 -0.86
N ARG A 120 -5.35 -22.83 -2.03
CA ARG A 120 -4.63 -22.92 -3.31
C ARG A 120 -3.75 -21.69 -3.55
N TYR A 121 -2.57 -21.92 -4.10
CA TYR A 121 -1.67 -20.85 -4.52
C TYR A 121 -2.37 -19.86 -5.46
N ARG A 122 -2.19 -18.57 -5.17
CA ARG A 122 -2.57 -17.44 -6.03
C ARG A 122 -1.31 -16.63 -6.31
N SER A 123 -1.07 -16.27 -7.57
CA SER A 123 0.05 -15.39 -7.90
C SER A 123 -0.16 -14.00 -7.28
N PRO A 124 0.90 -13.22 -7.02
CA PRO A 124 0.75 -11.84 -6.63
C PRO A 124 -0.10 -11.02 -7.62
N GLY A 125 -0.03 -11.34 -8.93
CA GLY A 125 -0.89 -10.73 -9.95
C GLY A 125 -2.39 -10.90 -9.68
N PHE A 126 -2.82 -12.04 -9.12
CA PHE A 126 -4.22 -12.25 -8.73
C PHE A 126 -4.69 -11.22 -7.69
N HIS A 127 -3.86 -10.92 -6.70
CA HIS A 127 -4.21 -9.95 -5.66
C HIS A 127 -4.20 -8.51 -6.18
N VAL A 128 -3.24 -8.17 -7.04
CA VAL A 128 -3.21 -6.87 -7.72
C VAL A 128 -4.47 -6.65 -8.55
N GLN A 129 -4.94 -7.68 -9.26
CA GLN A 129 -6.21 -7.61 -9.99
C GLN A 129 -7.39 -7.45 -9.03
N SER A 130 -7.45 -8.22 -7.94
CA SER A 130 -8.52 -8.11 -6.95
C SER A 130 -8.59 -6.71 -6.30
N TRP A 131 -7.45 -6.06 -6.07
CA TRP A 131 -7.41 -4.67 -5.60
C TRP A 131 -7.92 -3.70 -6.67
N TYR A 132 -7.59 -3.94 -7.94
CA TYR A 132 -8.08 -3.10 -9.04
C TYR A 132 -9.58 -3.26 -9.27
N ASP A 133 -10.13 -4.46 -9.08
CA ASP A 133 -11.55 -4.77 -9.29
C ASP A 133 -12.49 -3.97 -8.37
N GLU A 134 -11.98 -3.29 -7.34
CA GLU A 134 -12.74 -2.28 -6.58
C GLU A 134 -13.21 -1.11 -7.45
N VAL A 135 -12.65 -0.92 -8.66
CA VAL A 135 -13.10 0.06 -9.65
C VAL A 135 -14.59 -0.03 -9.95
N LYS A 136 -15.18 -1.23 -9.86
CA LYS A 136 -16.63 -1.45 -10.08
C LYS A 136 -17.51 -0.70 -9.07
N ASP A 137 -16.95 -0.42 -7.90
CA ASP A 137 -17.61 0.24 -6.78
C ASP A 137 -17.15 1.69 -6.61
N TYR A 138 -16.18 2.13 -7.41
CA TYR A 138 -15.58 3.46 -7.33
C TYR A 138 -16.20 4.40 -8.36
N THR A 139 -16.53 5.62 -7.93
CA THR A 139 -16.93 6.71 -8.85
C THR A 139 -15.87 7.79 -8.86
N TYR A 140 -15.29 8.06 -10.03
CA TYR A 140 -14.25 9.07 -10.19
C TYR A 140 -14.80 10.49 -9.94
N PRO A 141 -14.14 11.32 -9.10
CA PRO A 141 -14.56 12.70 -8.84
C PRO A 141 -14.03 13.64 -9.94
N TYR A 142 -14.93 14.26 -10.70
CA TYR A 142 -14.51 15.19 -11.75
C TYR A 142 -14.03 16.54 -11.18
N PRO A 143 -13.18 17.29 -11.91
CA PRO A 143 -12.62 18.55 -11.41
C PRO A 143 -13.66 19.57 -10.92
N HIS A 144 -14.84 19.61 -11.55
CA HIS A 144 -15.92 20.53 -11.16
C HIS A 144 -16.58 20.16 -9.81
N GLU A 145 -16.41 18.92 -9.34
CA GLU A 145 -16.86 18.46 -8.02
C GLU A 145 -15.81 18.71 -6.93
N CYS A 146 -14.55 18.93 -7.32
CA CYS A 146 -13.43 19.15 -6.42
C CYS A 146 -13.32 20.61 -5.98
N ASN A 147 -14.18 21.05 -5.06
CA ASN A 147 -14.12 22.41 -4.51
C ASN A 147 -14.55 22.49 -3.03
N PRO A 148 -13.64 22.80 -2.08
CA PRO A 148 -12.18 22.84 -2.24
C PRO A 148 -11.53 21.45 -2.34
N TRP A 149 -12.31 20.38 -2.16
CA TRP A 149 -11.85 19.00 -2.09
C TRP A 149 -12.72 18.09 -2.97
N CYS A 150 -12.14 17.02 -3.48
CA CYS A 150 -12.86 15.99 -4.21
C CYS A 150 -13.70 15.11 -3.27
N PRO A 151 -14.94 14.75 -3.64
CA PRO A 151 -15.74 13.80 -2.87
C PRO A 151 -15.17 12.38 -2.97
N GLU A 152 -15.14 11.65 -1.86
CA GLU A 152 -14.91 10.20 -1.89
C GLU A 152 -16.24 9.49 -2.17
N ARG A 153 -16.32 8.73 -3.27
CA ARG A 153 -17.52 7.95 -3.64
C ARG A 153 -17.14 6.49 -3.84
N CYS A 154 -17.51 5.66 -2.87
CA CYS A 154 -17.32 4.22 -2.91
C CYS A 154 -18.62 3.54 -2.48
N SER A 155 -19.24 2.75 -3.36
CA SER A 155 -20.44 1.96 -3.05
C SER A 155 -20.12 0.61 -2.39
N GLY A 156 -18.87 0.16 -2.53
CA GLY A 156 -18.38 -1.12 -2.02
C GLY A 156 -17.86 -1.04 -0.59
N ALA A 157 -17.34 -2.17 -0.11
CA ALA A 157 -16.72 -2.23 1.21
C ALA A 157 -15.38 -1.47 1.28
N MET A 158 -14.67 -1.39 0.15
CA MET A 158 -13.36 -0.77 0.01
C MET A 158 -13.15 -0.32 -1.44
N CYS A 159 -12.54 0.85 -1.63
CA CYS A 159 -12.07 1.33 -2.94
C CYS A 159 -10.62 1.86 -2.91
N THR A 160 -10.00 1.87 -1.73
CA THR A 160 -8.70 2.52 -1.53
C THR A 160 -7.53 1.73 -2.07
N HIS A 161 -7.68 0.41 -2.27
CA HIS A 161 -6.63 -0.37 -2.90
C HIS A 161 -6.56 -0.04 -4.40
N TYR A 162 -7.73 0.06 -5.05
CA TYR A 162 -7.82 0.54 -6.44
C TYR A 162 -7.21 1.92 -6.59
N THR A 163 -7.63 2.91 -5.80
CA THR A 163 -7.13 4.28 -5.95
C THR A 163 -5.62 4.40 -5.70
N GLN A 164 -5.04 3.53 -4.86
CA GLN A 164 -3.58 3.45 -4.68
C GLN A 164 -2.88 2.88 -5.93
N ILE A 165 -3.42 1.84 -6.57
CA ILE A 165 -2.88 1.29 -7.83
C ILE A 165 -2.85 2.36 -8.91
N VAL A 166 -3.93 3.13 -9.03
CA VAL A 166 -4.09 4.15 -10.08
C VAL A 166 -3.68 5.55 -9.65
N TRP A 167 -2.90 5.68 -8.57
CA TRP A 167 -2.46 7.00 -8.11
C TRP A 167 -1.37 7.55 -9.04
N ALA A 168 -1.66 8.63 -9.77
CA ALA A 168 -0.84 9.14 -10.88
C ALA A 168 0.63 9.35 -10.50
N THR A 169 0.88 9.97 -9.34
CA THR A 169 2.24 10.31 -8.90
C THR A 169 2.97 9.16 -8.24
N THR A 170 2.30 8.06 -7.87
CA THR A 170 2.95 6.88 -7.30
C THR A 170 3.64 6.13 -8.43
N ASN A 171 4.96 6.20 -8.47
CA ASN A 171 5.80 5.65 -9.54
C ASN A 171 6.76 4.55 -9.05
N LYS A 172 6.67 4.13 -7.78
CA LYS A 172 7.44 3.02 -7.23
C LYS A 172 6.56 2.07 -6.44
N VAL A 173 6.84 0.78 -6.57
CA VAL A 173 6.23 -0.29 -5.78
C VAL A 173 7.27 -1.31 -5.33
N GLY A 174 7.12 -1.85 -4.13
CA GLY A 174 7.89 -3.00 -3.66
C GLY A 174 7.02 -3.88 -2.78
N CYS A 175 7.02 -5.18 -3.04
CA CYS A 175 6.13 -6.12 -2.39
C CYS A 175 6.88 -7.33 -1.80
N ALA A 176 6.21 -8.00 -0.86
CA ALA A 176 6.67 -9.26 -0.30
C ALA A 176 5.50 -10.20 0.03
N VAL A 177 5.75 -11.50 -0.09
CA VAL A 177 4.81 -12.55 0.28
C VAL A 177 5.39 -13.33 1.46
N ASN A 178 4.58 -13.57 2.48
CA ASN A 178 4.92 -14.45 3.59
C ASN A 178 3.81 -15.46 3.85
N THR A 179 4.17 -16.68 4.27
CA THR A 179 3.18 -17.68 4.72
C THR A 179 3.16 -17.71 6.25
N CYS A 180 2.08 -17.22 6.81
CA CYS A 180 1.85 -17.12 8.25
C CYS A 180 1.18 -18.40 8.77
N ARG A 181 1.88 -19.14 9.63
CA ARG A 181 1.36 -20.39 10.22
C ARG A 181 0.02 -20.19 10.91
N ARG A 182 -0.12 -19.09 11.65
CA ARG A 182 -1.34 -18.63 12.30
C ARG A 182 -1.41 -17.12 12.19
N MET A 183 -2.50 -16.59 11.64
CA MET A 183 -2.73 -15.14 11.54
C MET A 183 -4.19 -14.85 11.87
N ASN A 184 -4.45 -13.87 12.74
CA ASN A 184 -5.82 -13.41 12.98
C ASN A 184 -6.25 -12.50 11.82
N VAL A 185 -7.23 -12.95 11.06
CA VAL A 185 -7.80 -12.25 9.92
C VAL A 185 -9.28 -12.03 10.20
N TRP A 186 -9.68 -10.77 10.36
CA TRP A 186 -11.07 -10.37 10.64
C TRP A 186 -11.72 -11.03 11.87
N GLY A 187 -10.92 -11.40 12.88
CA GLY A 187 -11.41 -12.04 14.11
C GLY A 187 -11.24 -13.55 14.14
N ASP A 188 -10.94 -14.18 12.99
CA ASP A 188 -10.74 -15.62 12.87
C ASP A 188 -9.26 -15.96 12.69
N VAL A 189 -8.78 -17.03 13.33
CA VAL A 189 -7.40 -17.50 13.17
C VAL A 189 -7.32 -18.35 11.91
N TRP A 190 -6.58 -17.87 10.92
CA TRP A 190 -6.31 -18.58 9.68
C TRP A 190 -4.99 -19.33 9.80
N GLU A 191 -5.00 -20.62 9.44
CA GLU A 191 -3.79 -21.43 9.38
C GLU A 191 -3.15 -21.35 8.00
N ASN A 192 -1.82 -21.25 7.96
CA ASN A 192 -1.02 -21.14 6.73
C ASN A 192 -1.54 -20.06 5.77
N ALA A 193 -1.92 -18.90 6.33
CA ALA A 193 -2.39 -17.75 5.56
C ALA A 193 -1.22 -17.18 4.73
N VAL A 194 -1.45 -17.01 3.43
CA VAL A 194 -0.49 -16.37 2.53
C VAL A 194 -0.80 -14.87 2.50
N TYR A 195 0.14 -14.09 3.02
CA TYR A 195 0.04 -12.66 3.23
C TYR A 195 0.92 -11.90 2.24
N LEU A 196 0.32 -11.06 1.40
CA LEU A 196 0.98 -10.15 0.48
C LEU A 196 0.92 -8.72 1.02
N VAL A 197 2.09 -8.09 1.10
CA VAL A 197 2.25 -6.67 1.45
C VAL A 197 2.89 -5.97 0.25
N CYS A 198 2.27 -4.91 -0.24
CA CYS A 198 2.84 -4.03 -1.26
C CYS A 198 2.93 -2.61 -0.75
N ASN A 199 4.13 -2.04 -0.76
CA ASN A 199 4.41 -0.67 -0.38
C ASN A 199 4.57 0.21 -1.62
N TYR A 200 4.11 1.45 -1.54
CA TYR A 200 4.01 2.39 -2.65
C TYR A 200 4.67 3.72 -2.32
N SER A 201 5.44 4.28 -3.25
CA SER A 201 6.04 5.60 -3.09
C SER A 201 6.01 6.40 -4.40
N PRO A 202 5.80 7.72 -4.34
CA PRO A 202 5.21 8.47 -3.23
C PRO A 202 3.84 7.93 -2.79
N LYS A 203 3.45 8.19 -1.54
CA LYS A 203 2.13 7.82 -1.00
C LYS A 203 0.99 8.37 -1.85
N GLY A 204 -0.02 7.54 -2.11
CA GLY A 204 -1.29 7.94 -2.71
C GLY A 204 -2.42 8.11 -1.68
N ASN A 205 -3.65 8.19 -2.17
CA ASN A 205 -4.87 8.32 -1.35
C ASN A 205 -4.85 9.55 -0.43
N TRP A 206 -4.36 10.68 -0.95
CA TRP A 206 -4.46 11.95 -0.26
C TRP A 206 -5.93 12.38 -0.16
N ILE A 207 -6.33 12.79 1.03
CA ILE A 207 -7.69 13.21 1.32
C ILE A 207 -8.09 14.38 0.42
N GLY A 208 -9.28 14.29 -0.19
CA GLY A 208 -9.79 15.36 -1.06
C GLY A 208 -9.07 15.52 -2.40
N GLU A 209 -8.17 14.60 -2.75
CA GLU A 209 -7.52 14.57 -4.06
C GLU A 209 -8.08 13.41 -4.90
N ALA A 210 -8.25 13.66 -6.21
CA ALA A 210 -8.54 12.61 -7.17
C ALA A 210 -7.26 11.77 -7.43
N PRO A 211 -7.37 10.47 -7.75
CA PRO A 211 -6.19 9.61 -7.93
C PRO A 211 -5.29 10.03 -9.09
N TYR A 212 -5.85 10.68 -10.10
CA TYR A 212 -5.13 11.20 -11.26
C TYR A 212 -5.91 12.37 -11.86
N ARG A 213 -5.35 13.09 -12.83
CA ARG A 213 -6.05 14.15 -13.57
C ARG A 213 -6.67 13.58 -14.84
N THR A 214 -7.92 13.94 -15.13
CA THR A 214 -8.57 13.53 -16.37
C THR A 214 -8.02 14.32 -17.56
N GLY A 215 -7.76 13.64 -18.67
CA GLY A 215 -7.44 14.33 -19.92
C GLY A 215 -6.89 13.37 -20.96
N ARG A 216 -6.36 13.93 -22.05
CA ARG A 216 -5.67 13.12 -23.05
C ARG A 216 -4.47 12.44 -22.40
N PRO A 217 -4.26 11.13 -22.58
CA PRO A 217 -3.09 10.44 -22.04
C PRO A 217 -1.79 11.19 -22.31
N CYS A 218 -0.98 11.30 -21.26
CA CYS A 218 0.32 11.98 -21.26
C CYS A 218 0.31 13.50 -21.54
N SER A 219 -0.85 14.17 -21.61
CA SER A 219 -0.89 15.62 -21.88
C SER A 219 -0.39 16.49 -20.73
N GLU A 220 -0.27 15.92 -19.52
CA GLU A 220 0.19 16.60 -18.31
C GLU A 220 1.29 15.80 -17.60
N CYS A 221 2.15 15.11 -18.36
CA CYS A 221 3.34 14.48 -17.78
C CYS A 221 4.27 15.52 -17.13
N PRO A 222 4.96 15.17 -16.02
CA PRO A 222 5.92 16.08 -15.41
C PRO A 222 6.97 16.55 -16.42
N PRO A 223 7.38 17.84 -16.45
CA PRO A 223 8.37 18.33 -17.40
C PRO A 223 9.72 17.58 -17.35
N SER A 224 10.07 17.03 -16.17
CA SER A 224 11.28 16.21 -15.96
C SER A 224 11.29 14.88 -16.73
N TYR A 225 10.18 14.50 -17.36
CA TYR A 225 10.03 13.23 -18.09
C TYR A 225 10.37 13.40 -19.58
N GLY A 226 10.69 14.61 -20.05
CA GLY A 226 11.05 14.85 -21.45
C GLY A 226 9.90 14.69 -22.45
N GLY A 227 8.66 14.50 -21.97
CA GLY A 227 7.48 14.29 -22.81
C GLY A 227 7.31 12.87 -23.34
N SER A 228 8.10 11.89 -22.86
CA SER A 228 7.98 10.50 -23.30
C SER A 228 6.67 9.87 -22.83
N CYS A 229 5.95 9.26 -23.76
CA CYS A 229 4.65 8.61 -23.54
C CYS A 229 4.62 7.23 -24.19
N LYS A 230 4.29 6.20 -23.41
CA LYS A 230 4.09 4.85 -23.93
C LYS A 230 2.95 4.18 -23.18
N ASN A 231 2.06 3.51 -23.92
CA ASN A 231 0.89 2.83 -23.36
C ASN A 231 0.07 3.71 -22.38
N ASN A 232 -0.11 4.99 -22.71
CA ASN A 232 -0.82 6.00 -21.90
C ASN A 232 -0.14 6.38 -20.56
N LEU A 233 1.15 6.08 -20.38
CA LEU A 233 1.92 6.39 -19.18
C LEU A 233 3.07 7.36 -19.50
N CYS A 234 3.38 8.24 -18.54
CA CYS A 234 4.53 9.13 -18.57
C CYS A 234 5.81 8.36 -18.24
N TYR A 235 6.77 8.35 -19.16
CA TYR A 235 8.08 7.72 -18.96
C TYR A 235 9.13 8.78 -18.70
N ARG A 236 10.02 8.53 -17.73
CA ARG A 236 11.20 9.35 -17.57
C ARG A 236 12.24 8.86 -18.57
N GLU A 237 12.72 9.74 -19.44
CA GLU A 237 13.89 9.45 -20.26
C GLU A 237 15.08 9.20 -19.33
N GLU A 238 15.54 7.95 -19.26
CA GLU A 238 16.81 7.66 -18.64
C GLU A 238 17.90 8.05 -19.65
N THR A 239 18.57 9.19 -19.43
CA THR A 239 19.86 9.46 -20.06
C THR A 239 20.85 8.41 -19.56
N TYR A 240 20.86 7.25 -20.18
CA TYR A 240 21.85 6.21 -19.97
C TYR A 240 23.22 6.74 -20.40
N ASN A 241 24.01 7.24 -19.45
CA ASN A 241 25.44 6.93 -19.51
C ASN A 241 25.51 5.43 -19.24
N GLN A 242 25.66 4.64 -20.30
CA GLN A 242 25.98 3.22 -20.19
C GLN A 242 27.22 3.10 -19.29
N LYS A 243 27.05 2.66 -18.05
CA LYS A 243 28.12 1.96 -17.37
C LYS A 243 28.15 0.59 -18.04
N PRO A 244 29.25 0.17 -18.68
CA PRO A 244 29.31 -1.16 -19.26
C PRO A 244 28.98 -2.18 -18.18
N GLU A 245 28.07 -3.11 -18.46
CA GLU A 245 27.95 -4.33 -17.68
C GLU A 245 29.31 -5.03 -17.75
N THR A 246 30.08 -4.96 -16.66
CA THR A 246 31.22 -5.85 -16.47
C THR A 246 30.66 -7.18 -16.03
N ASP A 247 30.88 -8.19 -16.87
CA ASP A 247 30.56 -9.59 -16.65
C ASP A 247 31.47 -10.16 -15.54
N GLU A 248 31.21 -9.81 -14.28
CA GLU A 248 31.87 -10.41 -13.11
C GLU A 248 30.84 -10.68 -12.01
N MET A 249 29.94 -11.62 -12.26
CA MET A 249 29.33 -12.42 -11.21
C MET A 249 30.04 -13.77 -11.15
N ASN A 250 31.24 -13.81 -10.59
CA ASN A 250 31.85 -15.01 -10.02
C ASN A 250 33.12 -14.62 -9.23
N GLU A 251 32.95 -14.05 -8.03
CA GLU A 251 33.96 -14.24 -6.98
C GLU A 251 33.30 -14.11 -5.60
N VAL A 252 33.56 -15.10 -4.75
CA VAL A 252 33.16 -15.10 -3.34
C VAL A 252 34.13 -14.17 -2.61
N GLU A 253 33.71 -12.96 -2.28
CA GLU A 253 34.52 -12.08 -1.44
C GLU A 253 34.59 -12.63 -0.01
N THR A 254 35.80 -13.09 0.33
CA THR A 254 36.20 -13.35 1.72
C THR A 254 36.42 -12.00 2.39
N ALA A 255 35.91 -11.82 3.62
CA ALA A 255 35.98 -10.54 4.33
C ALA A 255 37.43 -10.07 4.56
N PRO A 256 37.82 -8.84 4.18
CA PRO A 256 39.09 -8.25 4.58
C PRO A 256 39.01 -7.60 5.97
N VAL A 257 40.08 -7.80 6.73
CA VAL A 257 40.37 -7.20 8.06
C VAL A 257 40.52 -5.66 7.92
N PRO A 258 40.12 -4.85 8.92
CA PRO A 258 40.09 -3.40 8.77
C PRO A 258 41.47 -2.77 8.95
N GLU A 259 41.89 -1.94 8.00
CA GLU A 259 42.94 -0.93 8.20
C GLU A 259 42.34 0.48 8.11
N GLU A 260 42.48 1.23 9.20
CA GLU A 260 42.12 2.64 9.32
C GLU A 260 43.07 3.53 8.50
N LYS A 261 42.52 4.33 7.57
CA LYS A 261 43.11 5.62 7.20
C LYS A 261 42.03 6.67 7.06
N HIS A 262 41.96 7.55 8.06
CA HIS A 262 41.17 8.77 8.04
C HIS A 262 41.70 9.76 6.98
N VAL A 263 40.84 10.19 6.06
CA VAL A 263 41.04 11.39 5.25
C VAL A 263 39.85 12.31 5.48
N TRP A 264 40.11 13.43 6.16
CA TRP A 264 39.14 14.48 6.44
C TRP A 264 38.80 15.25 5.15
N VAL A 265 37.55 15.15 4.68
CA VAL A 265 37.01 16.07 3.68
C VAL A 265 36.02 17.01 4.37
N GLN A 266 36.38 18.30 4.42
CA GLN A 266 35.55 19.35 5.01
C GLN A 266 34.24 19.57 4.22
N PRO A 267 33.10 19.86 4.88
CA PRO A 267 31.83 20.11 4.20
C PRO A 267 31.86 21.42 3.39
N ARG A 268 31.48 21.36 2.11
CA ARG A 268 31.14 22.56 1.34
C ARG A 268 29.87 23.21 1.89
N VAL A 269 30.02 24.41 2.43
CA VAL A 269 28.93 25.31 2.83
C VAL A 269 28.15 25.72 1.57
N ILE A 270 26.94 25.18 1.40
CA ILE A 270 25.98 25.66 0.41
C ILE A 270 25.28 26.88 1.03
N LYS A 271 25.49 28.07 0.44
CA LYS A 271 24.78 29.29 0.82
C LYS A 271 23.28 29.14 0.50
N PRO A 272 22.37 29.49 1.43
CA PRO A 272 20.93 29.34 1.21
C PRO A 272 20.42 30.36 0.18
N VAL A 273 19.88 29.85 -0.93
CA VAL A 273 19.06 30.63 -1.87
C VAL A 273 17.70 30.84 -1.24
N LYS A 274 17.29 32.10 -1.05
CA LYS A 274 15.98 32.47 -0.51
C LYS A 274 14.85 31.84 -1.36
N PRO A 275 13.88 31.10 -0.78
CA PRO A 275 12.76 30.59 -1.53
C PRO A 275 11.87 31.75 -2.00
N LYS A 276 11.53 31.76 -3.30
CA LYS A 276 10.44 32.58 -3.84
C LYS A 276 9.15 32.12 -3.16
N LYS A 277 8.45 33.07 -2.51
CA LYS A 277 7.17 32.85 -1.82
C LYS A 277 6.12 32.34 -2.82
N THR A 278 5.91 31.03 -2.86
CA THR A 278 4.59 30.49 -3.21
C THR A 278 3.66 30.77 -2.03
N SER A 279 2.45 31.24 -2.30
CA SER A 279 1.45 31.56 -1.28
C SER A 279 1.06 30.28 -0.53
N ALA A 280 1.70 30.03 0.62
CA ALA A 280 1.34 28.94 1.50
C ALA A 280 -0.12 29.11 1.94
N VAL A 281 -0.98 28.18 1.54
CA VAL A 281 -2.34 28.06 2.07
C VAL A 281 -2.20 27.74 3.56
N LYS A 282 -2.51 28.73 4.42
CA LYS A 282 -2.33 28.63 5.87
C LYS A 282 -3.54 27.90 6.46
N TYR A 283 -3.47 26.58 6.58
CA TYR A 283 -4.49 25.79 7.28
C TYR A 283 -4.52 26.20 8.76
N MET A 284 -5.68 26.66 9.25
CA MET A 284 -5.86 26.99 10.68
C MET A 284 -6.05 25.71 11.47
N THR A 285 -4.95 25.15 11.99
CA THR A 285 -5.01 23.91 12.75
C THR A 285 -5.19 24.15 14.24
N GLN A 286 -6.13 23.43 14.86
CA GLN A 286 -6.37 23.45 16.30
C GLN A 286 -5.70 22.26 17.00
N VAL A 287 -5.04 22.51 18.13
CA VAL A 287 -4.58 21.44 19.04
C VAL A 287 -5.78 20.95 19.84
N VAL A 288 -6.08 19.65 19.75
CA VAL A 288 -7.20 19.01 20.46
C VAL A 288 -6.68 18.11 21.58
N ARG A 289 -7.55 17.73 22.52
CA ARG A 289 -7.19 16.80 23.61
C ARG A 289 -7.38 15.35 23.16
N CYS A 290 -6.69 14.41 23.79
CA CYS A 290 -6.79 12.98 23.44
C CYS A 290 -8.21 12.40 23.63
N ASP A 291 -9.02 12.96 24.52
CA ASP A 291 -10.40 12.57 24.79
C ASP A 291 -11.42 13.22 23.85
N THR A 292 -11.00 14.15 22.98
CA THR A 292 -11.89 14.89 22.07
C THR A 292 -12.50 13.95 21.04
N LYS A 293 -13.83 13.82 21.05
CA LYS A 293 -14.61 12.99 20.13
C LYS A 293 -15.14 13.80 18.96
N MET A 294 -15.44 13.11 17.86
CA MET A 294 -16.09 13.76 16.70
C MET A 294 -17.51 14.27 17.03
N LYS A 295 -18.20 13.71 18.02
CA LYS A 295 -19.54 14.17 18.43
C LYS A 295 -19.51 15.39 19.37
N ASP A 296 -18.36 15.72 19.95
CA ASP A 296 -18.28 16.75 20.98
C ASP A 296 -18.64 18.13 20.41
N LYS A 297 -19.55 18.83 21.08
CA LYS A 297 -19.89 20.22 20.76
C LYS A 297 -18.80 21.12 21.32
N CYS A 298 -18.06 21.80 20.46
CA CYS A 298 -17.04 22.75 20.90
C CYS A 298 -17.68 23.91 21.68
N LYS A 299 -17.20 24.18 22.90
CA LYS A 299 -17.62 25.35 23.70
C LYS A 299 -16.61 26.50 23.51
N GLY A 300 -17.00 27.59 22.84
CA GLY A 300 -16.22 28.82 22.69
C GLY A 300 -15.73 29.14 21.26
N SER A 301 -14.90 30.18 21.10
CA SER A 301 -14.16 30.52 19.85
C SER A 301 -13.15 29.44 19.44
N THR A 302 -12.96 28.45 20.30
CA THR A 302 -12.14 27.23 20.22
C THR A 302 -12.70 26.16 19.27
N CYS A 303 -13.55 26.50 18.31
CA CYS A 303 -13.75 25.72 17.07
C CYS A 303 -14.06 26.61 15.86
N ASN A 304 -13.88 27.92 16.00
CA ASN A 304 -14.37 28.87 15.01
C ASN A 304 -13.30 29.91 14.72
N ARG A 305 -12.34 29.53 13.88
CA ARG A 305 -11.80 30.48 12.92
C ARG A 305 -11.57 29.74 11.62
N TYR A 306 -12.46 29.95 10.65
CA TYR A 306 -12.31 29.52 9.27
C TYR A 306 -12.04 30.76 8.42
N GLN A 307 -11.05 30.69 7.53
CA GLN A 307 -11.03 31.54 6.35
C GLN A 307 -11.64 30.69 5.25
N CYS A 308 -12.89 31.00 4.93
CA CYS A 308 -13.55 30.53 3.73
C CYS A 308 -12.63 30.80 2.52
N PRO A 309 -12.33 29.81 1.66
CA PRO A 309 -11.74 30.11 0.36
C PRO A 309 -12.64 31.09 -0.39
N ALA A 310 -12.05 31.92 -1.24
CA ALA A 310 -12.79 32.94 -2.00
C ALA A 310 -14.00 32.30 -2.72
N GLY A 311 -15.19 32.88 -2.57
CA GLY A 311 -16.44 32.37 -3.14
C GLY A 311 -17.34 31.57 -2.19
N CYS A 312 -16.91 31.28 -0.96
CA CYS A 312 -17.76 30.61 0.04
C CYS A 312 -18.61 31.56 0.90
N LEU A 313 -18.46 32.88 0.77
CA LEU A 313 -19.17 33.87 1.60
C LEU A 313 -20.70 33.76 1.49
N ASN A 314 -21.20 33.29 0.35
CA ASN A 314 -22.62 33.19 0.02
C ASN A 314 -23.13 31.74 -0.03
N ASN A 315 -22.29 30.74 0.25
CA ASN A 315 -22.67 29.32 0.22
C ASN A 315 -22.83 28.79 1.65
N LYS A 316 -24.02 28.25 1.97
CA LYS A 316 -24.26 27.59 3.26
C LYS A 316 -23.57 26.22 3.25
N ALA A 317 -22.53 26.06 4.05
CA ALA A 317 -21.81 24.79 4.25
C ALA A 317 -22.02 24.27 5.67
N LYS A 318 -22.19 22.96 5.83
CA LYS A 318 -22.33 22.30 7.13
C LYS A 318 -20.92 22.06 7.69
N ILE A 319 -20.63 22.64 8.85
CA ILE A 319 -19.30 22.62 9.49
C ILE A 319 -19.41 21.97 10.86
N PHE A 320 -18.34 21.27 11.25
CA PHE A 320 -18.13 20.67 12.56
C PHE A 320 -18.46 21.65 13.71
N GLY A 321 -19.24 21.21 14.70
CA GLY A 321 -19.52 21.98 15.93
C GLY A 321 -20.67 22.99 15.88
N THR A 322 -21.46 23.06 14.79
CA THR A 322 -22.72 23.82 14.78
C THR A 322 -23.92 22.94 15.19
N LEU A 323 -24.94 23.55 15.80
CA LEU A 323 -26.01 22.89 16.56
C LEU A 323 -26.96 21.97 15.77
N PHE A 324 -26.80 21.83 14.45
CA PHE A 324 -27.70 21.01 13.64
C PHE A 324 -26.93 20.22 12.59
N TYR A 325 -27.06 18.90 12.66
CA TYR A 325 -26.68 18.01 11.59
C TYR A 325 -27.95 17.41 10.99
N GLU A 326 -28.34 17.90 9.82
CA GLU A 326 -29.24 17.16 8.95
C GLU A 326 -28.60 17.10 7.57
N SER A 327 -28.61 15.92 6.95
CA SER A 327 -28.31 15.72 5.53
C SER A 327 -29.61 15.99 4.76
N PRO A 328 -29.60 16.89 3.77
CA PRO A 328 -29.36 16.41 2.40
C PRO A 328 -28.53 17.42 1.57
N SER A 329 -27.83 16.93 0.55
CA SER A 329 -27.32 17.69 -0.60
C SER A 329 -26.27 18.81 -0.41
N HIS A 330 -25.10 18.57 -1.02
CA HIS A 330 -24.30 19.48 -1.87
C HIS A 330 -23.64 20.75 -1.28
N LYS A 331 -22.29 20.75 -1.32
CA LYS A 331 -21.36 21.82 -1.80
C LYS A 331 -20.17 22.22 -0.92
N CYS A 332 -19.99 21.66 0.27
CA CYS A 332 -18.74 21.85 1.04
C CYS A 332 -18.58 20.71 2.05
N SER A 333 -17.79 19.69 1.72
CA SER A 333 -17.19 18.81 2.75
C SER A 333 -15.98 19.54 3.29
N VAL A 334 -16.08 20.07 4.50
CA VAL A 334 -14.96 20.74 5.18
C VAL A 334 -14.25 19.68 6.02
N PHE A 335 -13.05 19.26 5.61
CA PHE A 335 -12.18 18.47 6.48
C PHE A 335 -11.66 19.35 7.61
N SER A 336 -11.73 18.84 8.84
CA SER A 336 -11.14 19.51 9.99
C SER A 336 -9.72 18.99 10.14
N ARG A 337 -8.73 19.86 9.88
CA ARG A 337 -7.34 19.59 10.25
C ARG A 337 -7.18 19.85 11.74
N VAL A 338 -6.73 18.83 12.47
CA VAL A 338 -6.45 18.96 13.91
C VAL A 338 -5.03 18.49 14.21
N HIS A 339 -4.46 19.00 15.29
CA HIS A 339 -3.18 18.56 15.83
C HIS A 339 -3.44 17.72 17.08
N CYS A 340 -3.00 16.48 17.03
CA CYS A 340 -3.08 15.53 18.13
C CYS A 340 -1.79 15.54 18.94
N PRO A 341 -1.86 15.62 20.28
CA PRO A 341 -0.69 15.50 21.13
C PRO A 341 -0.16 14.06 21.12
N ALA A 342 1.06 13.89 21.63
CA ALA A 342 1.65 12.58 21.86
C ALA A 342 0.90 11.81 22.97
N HIS A 343 1.10 10.50 23.02
CA HIS A 343 0.63 9.58 24.06
C HIS A 343 -0.90 9.44 24.17
N CYS A 344 -1.66 9.77 23.10
CA CYS A 344 -3.11 9.59 23.12
C CYS A 344 -3.59 8.13 23.14
N LYS A 345 -2.70 7.16 22.89
CA LYS A 345 -3.00 5.73 23.07
C LYS A 345 -3.30 5.39 24.53
N ASP A 346 -2.61 6.05 25.46
CA ASP A 346 -2.61 5.71 26.88
C ASP A 346 -3.84 6.28 27.62
N GLU A 347 -4.59 7.16 26.96
CA GLU A 347 -5.85 7.71 27.46
C GLU A 347 -6.89 6.57 27.66
N PRO A 348 -7.52 6.44 28.84
CA PRO A 348 -8.44 5.33 29.11
C PRO A 348 -9.62 5.30 28.13
N SER A 349 -10.06 4.11 27.72
CA SER A 349 -11.13 3.95 26.72
C SER A 349 -12.47 4.57 27.14
N TYR A 350 -12.73 4.73 28.44
CA TYR A 350 -13.91 5.46 28.93
C TYR A 350 -13.89 6.94 28.48
N TRP A 351 -12.73 7.59 28.54
CA TRP A 351 -12.54 8.99 28.14
C TRP A 351 -12.30 9.13 26.64
N ALA A 352 -11.48 8.25 26.06
CA ALA A 352 -11.15 8.20 24.64
C ALA A 352 -11.51 6.81 24.04
N PRO A 353 -12.78 6.53 23.76
CA PRO A 353 -13.18 5.29 23.10
C PRO A 353 -12.85 5.36 21.62
N VAL A 354 -12.67 4.21 21.00
CA VAL A 354 -12.52 4.08 19.54
C VAL A 354 -13.48 2.98 19.08
N PHE A 355 -14.43 3.32 18.20
CA PHE A 355 -15.41 2.37 17.70
C PHE A 355 -15.27 2.22 16.18
N GLY A 356 -15.02 1.00 15.74
CA GLY A 356 -14.82 0.67 14.32
C GLY A 356 -13.38 0.72 13.84
N SER A 357 -13.23 0.37 12.56
CA SER A 357 -11.95 0.29 11.86
C SER A 357 -12.11 0.81 10.43
N ASN A 358 -11.13 1.59 9.96
CA ASN A 358 -11.15 2.38 8.71
C ASN A 358 -12.21 3.49 8.67
N ILE A 359 -13.44 3.19 9.07
CA ILE A 359 -14.54 4.12 9.29
C ILE A 359 -14.94 4.01 10.75
N TYR A 360 -14.93 5.15 11.45
CA TYR A 360 -15.11 5.23 12.90
C TYR A 360 -16.42 5.92 13.24
N ALA A 361 -17.08 5.48 14.30
CA ALA A 361 -18.29 6.12 14.79
C ALA A 361 -17.94 7.52 15.35
N ASP A 362 -18.86 8.47 15.24
CA ASP A 362 -18.65 9.85 15.72
C ASP A 362 -18.45 9.98 17.23
N THR A 363 -18.80 8.96 18.00
CA THR A 363 -18.48 8.87 19.43
C THR A 363 -17.02 8.52 19.72
N SER A 364 -16.19 8.26 18.72
CA SER A 364 -14.78 7.92 18.87
C SER A 364 -13.89 9.15 19.09
N SER A 365 -12.83 9.01 19.89
CA SER A 365 -11.77 10.01 20.04
C SER A 365 -11.02 10.19 18.73
N ILE A 366 -10.82 11.43 18.29
CA ILE A 366 -10.13 11.74 17.03
C ILE A 366 -8.67 11.29 17.11
N CYS A 367 -7.95 11.67 18.17
CA CYS A 367 -6.50 11.41 18.25
C CYS A 367 -6.15 9.96 18.52
N LYS A 368 -6.91 9.29 19.38
CA LYS A 368 -6.71 7.86 19.61
C LYS A 368 -7.12 7.04 18.39
N THR A 369 -8.13 7.48 17.64
CA THR A 369 -8.46 6.93 16.31
C THR A 369 -7.33 7.14 15.32
N ALA A 370 -6.64 8.28 15.34
CA ALA A 370 -5.54 8.54 14.42
C ALA A 370 -4.33 7.62 14.68
N VAL A 371 -4.03 7.35 15.95
CA VAL A 371 -3.04 6.33 16.34
C VAL A 371 -3.51 4.94 15.91
N HIS A 372 -4.76 4.57 16.21
CA HIS A 372 -5.35 3.30 15.77
C HIS A 372 -5.27 3.12 14.25
N ALA A 373 -5.60 4.15 13.48
CA ALA A 373 -5.56 4.15 12.01
C ALA A 373 -4.13 4.14 11.44
N GLY A 374 -3.11 4.35 12.29
CA GLY A 374 -1.71 4.42 11.88
C GLY A 374 -1.38 5.69 11.09
N VAL A 375 -2.20 6.73 11.25
CA VAL A 375 -2.04 8.01 10.57
C VAL A 375 -0.95 8.86 11.24
N ILE A 376 -0.82 8.74 12.56
CA ILE A 376 0.23 9.36 13.37
C ILE A 376 0.82 8.33 14.32
N GLY A 377 2.08 8.53 14.71
CA GLY A 377 2.71 7.77 15.79
C GLY A 377 2.25 8.25 17.16
N ASN A 378 2.17 7.33 18.13
CA ASN A 378 1.80 7.67 19.51
C ASN A 378 2.81 8.64 20.15
N GLU A 379 4.11 8.37 19.99
CA GLU A 379 5.18 9.13 20.67
C GLU A 379 5.33 10.56 20.13
N SER A 380 5.02 10.78 18.86
CA SER A 380 5.16 12.10 18.23
C SER A 380 3.86 12.91 18.24
N GLY A 381 2.70 12.24 18.29
CA GLY A 381 1.45 12.85 17.86
C GLY A 381 1.54 13.34 16.41
N GLY A 382 0.78 14.38 16.07
CA GLY A 382 0.92 15.10 14.81
C GLY A 382 -0.39 15.61 14.21
N TYR A 383 -0.30 16.06 12.96
CA TYR A 383 -1.42 16.60 12.20
C TYR A 383 -2.24 15.50 11.53
N VAL A 384 -3.56 15.62 11.62
CA VAL A 384 -4.51 14.68 11.02
C VAL A 384 -5.64 15.44 10.34
N ASP A 385 -6.08 14.94 9.20
CA ASP A 385 -7.28 15.44 8.52
C ASP A 385 -8.45 14.49 8.79
N VAL A 386 -9.57 15.06 9.23
CA VAL A 386 -10.78 14.31 9.60
C VAL A 386 -11.89 14.55 8.58
N MET A 387 -12.43 13.48 8.01
CA MET A 387 -13.52 13.51 7.03
C MET A 387 -14.80 12.89 7.59
N PRO A 388 -15.90 13.65 7.70
CA PRO A 388 -17.23 13.07 7.88
C PRO A 388 -17.59 12.17 6.70
N VAL A 389 -18.13 10.98 6.98
CA VAL A 389 -18.62 10.05 5.96
C VAL A 389 -20.01 9.52 6.34
N ASP A 390 -20.65 8.81 5.40
CA ASP A 390 -21.91 8.14 5.68
C ASP A 390 -21.74 7.08 6.77
N LYS A 391 -22.70 7.04 7.68
CA LYS A 391 -22.71 6.09 8.80
C LYS A 391 -22.84 4.65 8.29
N LYS A 392 -22.22 3.71 8.98
CA LYS A 392 -22.44 2.27 8.77
C LYS A 392 -23.51 1.74 9.74
N LYS A 393 -24.23 0.69 9.34
CA LYS A 393 -25.16 -0.03 10.23
C LYS A 393 -24.42 -0.66 11.43
N THR A 394 -23.23 -1.19 11.15
CA THR A 394 -22.36 -1.82 12.13
C THR A 394 -20.92 -1.41 11.86
N TYR A 395 -20.19 -1.09 12.92
CA TYR A 395 -18.74 -0.92 12.92
C TYR A 395 -18.10 -2.15 13.54
N VAL A 396 -17.11 -2.71 12.86
CA VAL A 396 -16.32 -3.83 13.36
C VAL A 396 -15.06 -3.25 14.01
N GLY A 397 -14.82 -3.56 15.27
CA GLY A 397 -13.61 -3.19 15.99
C GLY A 397 -12.43 -4.11 15.65
N SER A 398 -11.22 -3.62 15.91
CA SER A 398 -9.96 -4.34 15.69
C SER A 398 -8.88 -3.84 16.65
N LEU A 399 -7.82 -4.63 16.83
CA LEU A 399 -6.61 -4.18 17.50
C LEU A 399 -5.61 -3.66 16.45
N ARG A 400 -5.34 -2.35 16.44
CA ARG A 400 -4.40 -1.72 15.49
C ARG A 400 -3.46 -0.77 16.18
N ASN A 401 -2.17 -0.84 15.84
CA ASN A 401 -1.15 0.08 16.36
C ASN A 401 -1.17 0.16 17.92
N GLY A 402 -1.48 -0.96 18.57
CA GLY A 402 -1.61 -1.07 20.02
C GLY A 402 -2.87 -0.44 20.64
N VAL A 403 -3.80 0.06 19.83
CA VAL A 403 -5.11 0.55 20.28
C VAL A 403 -6.17 -0.50 19.97
N GLN A 404 -6.95 -0.91 20.97
CA GLN A 404 -8.14 -1.73 20.77
C GLN A 404 -9.32 -0.81 20.44
N SER A 405 -9.93 -1.01 19.27
CA SER A 405 -11.24 -0.45 18.97
C SER A 405 -12.35 -1.47 19.21
N GLU A 406 -13.54 -0.98 19.55
CA GLU A 406 -14.71 -1.79 19.86
C GLU A 406 -15.69 -1.83 18.69
N SER A 407 -16.42 -2.94 18.57
CA SER A 407 -17.52 -3.05 17.62
C SER A 407 -18.74 -2.28 18.14
N LEU A 408 -19.44 -1.57 17.25
CA LEU A 408 -20.60 -0.77 17.61
C LEU A 408 -21.71 -0.94 16.58
N ARG A 409 -22.93 -1.21 17.06
CA ARG A 409 -24.13 -1.12 16.23
C ARG A 409 -24.69 0.28 16.33
N THR A 410 -24.71 0.99 15.21
CA THR A 410 -24.99 2.43 15.19
C THR A 410 -26.48 2.70 15.40
N PRO A 411 -26.86 3.59 16.32
CA PRO A 411 -28.23 4.10 16.43
C PRO A 411 -28.68 4.83 15.16
N GLN A 412 -29.98 5.04 15.03
CA GLN A 412 -30.57 5.68 13.85
C GLN A 412 -30.01 7.09 13.57
N ASP A 413 -29.48 7.79 14.58
CA ASP A 413 -28.94 9.16 14.45
C ASP A 413 -27.41 9.27 14.59
N GLY A 414 -26.68 8.15 14.61
CA GLY A 414 -25.21 8.17 14.70
C GLY A 414 -24.54 8.67 13.41
N LYS A 415 -23.29 9.14 13.51
CA LYS A 415 -22.48 9.55 12.34
C LYS A 415 -21.17 8.80 12.27
N ALA A 416 -20.41 9.05 11.20
CA ALA A 416 -19.11 8.43 10.98
C ALA A 416 -18.07 9.43 10.48
N PHE A 417 -16.80 9.05 10.66
CA PHE A 417 -15.68 9.74 10.06
C PHE A 417 -14.54 8.79 9.66
N ARG A 418 -13.65 9.30 8.82
CA ARG A 418 -12.35 8.70 8.48
C ARG A 418 -11.24 9.68 8.83
N ILE A 419 -10.06 9.16 9.15
CA ILE A 419 -8.87 9.97 9.44
C ILE A 419 -7.79 9.70 8.39
N PHE A 420 -7.10 10.75 7.97
CA PHE A 420 -6.05 10.71 6.95
C PHE A 420 -4.80 11.46 7.38
N ALA A 421 -3.67 11.05 6.82
CA ALA A 421 -2.39 11.73 7.01
C ALA A 421 -2.39 13.07 6.28
N VAL A 422 -1.73 14.06 6.88
CA VAL A 422 -1.55 15.38 6.29
C VAL A 422 -0.35 15.37 5.36
N ARG A 423 -0.52 15.89 4.15
CA ARG A 423 0.57 16.18 3.22
C ARG A 423 1.41 17.33 3.78
N GLN A 424 2.67 17.06 4.13
CA GLN A 424 3.60 18.07 4.65
C GLN A 424 4.12 18.99 3.55
#